data_AF-A0A402AD91-F1
#
_entry.id   AF-A0A402AD91-F1
#
_cell.length_a   1.000
_cell.length_b   1.000
_cell.length_c   1.000
_cell.angle_alpha   90.00
_cell.angle_beta   90.00
_cell.angle_gamma   90.00
#
_symmetry.space_group_name_H-M   'P 1'
#
loop_
_entity.id
_entity.type
_entity.pdbx_description
1 polymer ?
#
loop_
_entity_poly.entity_id
_entity_poly.type
_entity_poly.pdbx_seq_one_letter_code
_entity_poly.pdbx_strand_id
1 'polypeptide(L)'
;MDTTRQKAQKPQKDRAERRTRRRSRFRLSRSSPVLKLFAILGPGLIAANAGNDAGGIATFSTSGATYQYNLLWALVVAGFCLAIVQEMCARMGVVTGKGLADLIREEFGVRWTVVAMLALLVANTGVTISEFLGIAASVQVFANNVHTPWVYVVVPACGIAVWWLVIKGSYRRVEKIFLFMSLGFLAYIPAAFASHPNWGAVGHSIILPTLLLVMLIYWLPWPWLAQRLAHICNSLCSPQWQIKAFPPVNIPMKNWMSIVELSSRS
;
A
#
# COMPACT_ATOMS: atom_id res chain seq x y z
N MET A 1 -8.19 -44.77 49.65
CA MET A 1 -7.24 -43.94 48.88
C MET A 1 -8.04 -43.33 47.73
N ASP A 2 -8.33 -42.04 47.60
CA ASP A 2 -7.39 -40.91 47.65
C ASP A 2 -8.16 -39.55 47.74
N THR A 3 -9.12 -39.42 48.66
CA THR A 3 -9.94 -38.20 48.81
C THR A 3 -9.17 -37.02 49.42
N THR A 4 -8.08 -37.29 50.13
CA THR A 4 -7.21 -36.29 50.77
C THR A 4 -6.34 -35.54 49.76
N ARG A 5 -5.86 -36.21 48.69
CA ARG A 5 -5.07 -35.54 47.62
C ARG A 5 -5.90 -34.58 46.77
N GLN A 6 -7.15 -34.93 46.46
CA GLN A 6 -8.03 -34.05 45.68
C GLN A 6 -8.40 -32.75 46.41
N LYS A 7 -8.62 -32.81 47.73
CA LYS A 7 -8.88 -31.61 48.54
C LYS A 7 -7.66 -30.69 48.68
N ALA A 8 -6.45 -31.25 48.68
CA ALA A 8 -5.21 -30.47 48.76
C ALA A 8 -4.82 -29.77 47.45
N GLN A 9 -5.12 -30.37 46.29
CA GLN A 9 -4.80 -29.78 44.98
C GLN A 9 -5.76 -28.66 44.54
N LYS A 10 -7.03 -28.72 44.95
CA LYS A 10 -8.07 -27.74 44.59
C LYS A 10 -7.72 -26.28 44.97
N PRO A 11 -7.30 -25.97 46.22
CA PRO A 11 -6.96 -24.59 46.60
C PRO A 11 -5.71 -24.03 45.90
N GLN A 12 -4.78 -24.90 45.48
CA GLN A 12 -3.55 -24.49 44.79
C GLN A 12 -3.81 -24.19 43.30
N LYS A 13 -4.69 -24.97 42.65
CA LYS A 13 -5.15 -24.74 41.28
C LYS A 13 -5.96 -23.45 41.17
N ASP A 14 -6.87 -23.21 42.12
CA ASP A 14 -7.67 -21.97 42.18
C ASP A 14 -6.81 -20.72 42.41
N ARG A 15 -5.74 -20.80 43.20
CA ARG A 15 -4.78 -19.69 43.38
C ARG A 15 -3.93 -19.43 42.14
N ALA A 16 -3.52 -20.47 41.42
CA ALA A 16 -2.78 -20.35 40.16
C ALA A 16 -3.65 -19.73 39.06
N GLU A 17 -4.90 -20.17 38.93
CA GLU A 17 -5.88 -19.63 37.99
C GLU A 17 -6.30 -18.18 38.32
N ARG A 18 -6.40 -17.83 39.62
CA ARG A 18 -6.61 -16.44 40.03
C ARG A 18 -5.40 -15.55 39.73
N ARG A 19 -4.17 -16.05 39.85
CA ARG A 19 -2.94 -15.31 39.47
C ARG A 19 -2.83 -15.10 37.96
N THR A 20 -3.16 -16.09 37.14
CA THR A 20 -3.19 -15.94 35.67
C THR A 20 -4.32 -15.03 35.20
N ARG A 21 -5.53 -15.12 35.78
CA ARG A 21 -6.64 -14.17 35.50
C ARG A 21 -6.38 -12.73 35.97
N ARG A 22 -5.53 -12.53 36.98
CA ARG A 22 -5.14 -11.18 37.44
C ARG A 22 -4.00 -10.59 36.59
N ARG A 23 -3.11 -11.43 36.04
CA ARG A 23 -2.09 -11.03 35.06
C ARG A 23 -2.68 -10.74 33.68
N SER A 24 -3.73 -11.45 33.24
CA SER A 24 -4.37 -11.17 31.93
C SER A 24 -5.24 -9.91 31.93
N ARG A 25 -5.65 -9.42 33.11
CA ARG A 25 -6.40 -8.16 33.25
C ARG A 25 -5.55 -6.89 33.21
N PHE A 26 -4.23 -7.02 33.25
CA PHE A 26 -3.29 -5.89 33.25
C PHE A 26 -2.38 -5.92 32.02
N ARG A 27 -2.92 -5.74 30.81
CA ARG A 27 -2.21 -5.08 29.67
C ARG A 27 -3.01 -4.89 28.38
N LEU A 28 -4.34 -4.85 28.42
CA LEU A 28 -5.05 -4.13 27.35
C LEU A 28 -4.96 -2.64 27.68
N SER A 29 -3.79 -2.09 27.34
CA SER A 29 -3.54 -0.67 27.33
C SER A 29 -4.74 0.03 26.71
N ARG A 30 -5.15 1.10 27.37
CA ARG A 30 -6.18 2.04 26.97
C ARG A 30 -5.70 2.77 25.72
N SER A 31 -5.49 2.05 24.62
CA SER A 31 -5.12 2.60 23.34
C SER A 31 -6.28 3.49 22.92
N SER A 32 -6.00 4.78 22.78
CA SER A 32 -6.98 5.77 22.31
C SER A 32 -7.66 5.26 21.04
N PRO A 33 -8.94 5.62 20.79
CA PRO A 33 -9.63 5.26 19.55
C PRO A 33 -8.80 5.63 18.30
N VAL A 34 -8.01 6.70 18.41
CA VAL A 34 -7.02 7.15 17.44
C VAL A 34 -5.92 6.12 17.19
N LEU A 35 -5.35 5.50 18.24
CA LEU A 35 -4.32 4.46 18.08
C LEU A 35 -4.88 3.19 17.41
N LYS A 36 -6.15 2.85 17.67
CA LYS A 36 -6.84 1.75 16.99
C LYS A 36 -7.12 2.08 15.52
N LEU A 37 -7.50 3.32 15.24
CA LEU A 37 -7.68 3.82 13.88
C LEU A 37 -6.38 3.74 13.08
N PHE A 38 -5.24 4.19 13.64
CA PHE A 38 -3.94 4.05 12.99
C PHE A 38 -3.50 2.59 12.79
N ALA A 39 -3.86 1.68 13.70
CA ALA A 39 -3.58 0.26 13.53
C ALA A 39 -4.40 -0.37 12.37
N ILE A 40 -5.61 0.13 12.12
CA ILE A 40 -6.47 -0.32 11.00
C ILE A 40 -6.09 0.38 9.69
N LEU A 41 -5.69 1.66 9.75
CA LEU A 41 -5.25 2.45 8.59
C LEU A 41 -3.85 2.09 8.11
N GLY A 42 -2.98 1.53 8.97
CA GLY A 42 -1.59 1.21 8.64
C GLY A 42 -1.41 0.44 7.33
N PRO A 43 -2.09 -0.69 7.12
CA PRO A 43 -2.01 -1.45 5.87
C PRO A 43 -2.48 -0.66 4.65
N GLY A 44 -3.55 0.12 4.78
CA GLY A 44 -4.09 0.95 3.70
C GLY A 44 -3.16 2.12 3.36
N LEU A 45 -2.55 2.75 4.35
CA LEU A 45 -1.59 3.83 4.16
C LEU A 45 -0.33 3.33 3.46
N ILE A 46 0.17 2.15 3.84
CA ILE A 46 1.32 1.52 3.18
C ILE A 46 0.98 1.15 1.73
N ALA A 47 -0.21 0.60 1.47
CA ALA A 47 -0.65 0.28 0.11
C ALA A 47 -0.80 1.53 -0.76
N ALA A 48 -1.35 2.61 -0.21
CA ALA A 48 -1.43 3.90 -0.89
C ALA A 48 -0.03 4.47 -1.17
N ASN A 49 0.88 4.37 -0.21
CA ASN A 49 2.25 4.86 -0.35
C ASN A 49 3.07 4.06 -1.36
N ALA A 50 2.82 2.75 -1.50
CA ALA A 50 3.42 1.92 -2.53
C ALA A 50 3.01 2.35 -3.95
N GLY A 51 1.95 3.15 -4.10
CA GLY A 51 1.55 3.75 -5.38
C GLY A 51 2.17 5.10 -5.68
N ASN A 52 2.93 5.66 -4.75
CA ASN A 52 3.67 6.90 -4.92
C ASN A 52 5.16 6.59 -5.10
N ASP A 53 5.47 5.93 -6.22
CA ASP A 53 6.82 5.58 -6.63
C ASP A 53 7.51 6.80 -7.28
N ALA A 54 8.84 6.78 -7.37
CA ALA A 54 9.63 7.87 -7.95
C ALA A 54 9.21 8.17 -9.41
N GLY A 55 8.84 7.12 -10.16
CA GLY A 55 8.34 7.24 -11.52
C GLY A 55 7.01 7.99 -11.59
N GLY A 56 6.08 7.71 -10.66
CA GLY A 56 4.79 8.36 -10.58
C GLY A 56 4.95 9.83 -10.25
N ILE A 57 5.79 10.15 -9.25
CA ILE A 57 6.12 11.53 -8.88
C ILE A 57 6.72 12.29 -10.07
N ALA A 58 7.66 11.70 -10.82
CA ALA A 58 8.26 12.33 -11.99
C ALA A 58 7.21 12.59 -13.09
N THR A 59 6.30 11.65 -13.31
CA THR A 59 5.24 11.76 -14.31
C THR A 59 4.21 12.83 -13.93
N PHE A 60 3.77 12.87 -12.67
CA PHE A 60 2.86 13.92 -12.18
C PHE A 60 3.51 15.30 -12.20
N SER A 61 4.80 15.40 -11.85
CA SER A 61 5.55 16.66 -11.88
C SER A 61 5.71 17.19 -13.30
N THR A 62 6.11 16.33 -14.24
CA THR A 62 6.28 16.70 -15.66
C THR A 62 4.94 17.04 -16.30
N SER A 63 3.89 16.28 -15.99
CA SER A 63 2.56 16.54 -16.53
C SER A 63 1.93 17.80 -15.94
N GLY A 64 2.15 18.08 -14.65
CA GLY A 64 1.75 19.34 -14.03
C GLY A 64 2.49 20.55 -14.61
N ALA A 65 3.77 20.40 -14.97
CA ALA A 65 4.52 21.47 -15.63
C ALA A 65 4.01 21.73 -17.07
N THR A 66 3.72 20.67 -17.83
CA THR A 66 3.30 20.78 -19.24
C THR A 66 1.83 21.19 -19.40
N TYR A 67 0.94 20.62 -18.59
CA TYR A 67 -0.52 20.78 -18.74
C TYR A 67 -1.16 21.64 -17.64
N GLN A 68 -0.36 22.16 -16.70
CA GLN A 68 -0.83 22.96 -15.58
C GLN A 68 -1.97 22.25 -14.82
N TYR A 69 -3.12 22.92 -14.67
CA TYR A 69 -4.27 22.41 -13.92
C TYR A 69 -5.22 21.52 -14.75
N ASN A 70 -5.06 21.47 -16.07
CA ASN A 70 -6.02 20.83 -16.99
C ASN A 70 -6.16 19.30 -16.80
N LEU A 71 -5.18 18.66 -16.14
CA LEU A 71 -5.18 17.21 -15.86
C LEU A 71 -5.76 16.84 -14.48
N LEU A 72 -6.15 17.83 -13.66
CA LEU A 72 -6.59 17.57 -12.28
C LEU A 72 -7.85 16.68 -12.22
N TRP A 73 -8.84 16.91 -13.10
CA TRP A 73 -10.04 16.07 -13.16
C TRP A 73 -9.71 14.59 -13.43
N ALA A 74 -8.75 14.32 -14.32
CA ALA A 74 -8.35 12.97 -14.67
C ALA A 74 -7.65 12.27 -13.50
N LEU A 75 -6.89 13.01 -12.68
CA LEU A 75 -6.27 12.47 -11.47
C LEU A 75 -7.31 12.04 -10.43
N VAL A 76 -8.40 12.80 -10.27
CA VAL A 76 -9.50 12.46 -9.35
C VAL A 76 -10.21 11.19 -9.81
N VAL A 77 -10.59 11.12 -11.09
CA VAL A 77 -11.24 9.92 -11.66
C VAL A 77 -10.31 8.71 -11.56
N ALA A 78 -9.03 8.87 -11.90
CA ALA A 78 -8.03 7.81 -11.76
C ALA A 78 -7.89 7.32 -10.31
N GLY A 79 -7.87 8.25 -9.35
CA GLY A 79 -7.82 7.96 -7.92
C GLY A 79 -9.02 7.13 -7.47
N PHE A 80 -10.22 7.52 -7.90
CA PHE A 80 -11.45 6.79 -7.60
C PHE A 80 -11.46 5.37 -8.20
N CYS A 81 -11.10 5.22 -9.47
CA CYS A 81 -11.00 3.91 -10.11
C CYS A 81 -9.97 3.01 -9.40
N LEU A 82 -8.82 3.57 -8.99
CA LEU A 82 -7.82 2.81 -8.24
C LEU A 82 -8.34 2.38 -6.86
N ALA A 83 -9.09 3.25 -6.17
CA ALA A 83 -9.69 2.91 -4.89
C ALA A 83 -10.64 1.71 -5.03
N ILE A 84 -11.48 1.70 -6.07
CA ILE A 84 -12.38 0.55 -6.37
C ILE A 84 -11.56 -0.71 -6.62
N VAL A 85 -10.54 -0.65 -7.48
CA VAL A 85 -9.72 -1.83 -7.79
C VAL A 85 -9.00 -2.34 -6.54
N GLN A 86 -8.40 -1.47 -5.73
CA GLN A 86 -7.74 -1.87 -4.49
C GLN A 86 -8.70 -2.52 -3.50
N GLU A 87 -9.92 -1.99 -3.40
CA GLU A 87 -10.99 -2.52 -2.57
C GLU A 87 -11.39 -3.94 -3.01
N MET A 88 -11.60 -4.14 -4.31
CA MET A 88 -11.88 -5.46 -4.88
C MET A 88 -10.75 -6.46 -4.66
N CYS A 89 -9.48 -6.03 -4.82
CA CYS A 89 -8.31 -6.86 -4.56
C CYS A 89 -8.25 -7.30 -3.10
N ALA A 90 -8.47 -6.35 -2.17
CA ALA A 90 -8.48 -6.63 -0.75
C ALA A 90 -9.59 -7.60 -0.35
N ARG A 91 -10.82 -7.40 -0.87
CA ARG A 91 -11.93 -8.33 -0.65
C ARG A 91 -11.62 -9.73 -1.15
N MET A 92 -11.07 -9.84 -2.37
CA MET A 92 -10.70 -11.12 -2.96
C MET A 92 -9.67 -11.85 -2.09
N GLY A 93 -8.61 -11.17 -1.65
CA GLY A 93 -7.58 -11.74 -0.78
C GLY A 93 -8.12 -12.24 0.56
N VAL A 94 -9.03 -11.49 1.19
CA VAL A 94 -9.64 -11.87 2.48
C VAL A 94 -10.59 -13.06 2.35
N VAL A 95 -11.41 -13.10 1.29
CA VAL A 95 -12.42 -14.14 1.08
C VAL A 95 -11.79 -15.46 0.66
N THR A 96 -10.84 -15.41 -0.28
CA THR A 96 -10.22 -16.62 -0.85
C THR A 96 -9.08 -17.15 0.01
N GLY A 97 -8.40 -16.28 0.76
CA GLY A 97 -7.18 -16.63 1.48
C GLY A 97 -6.01 -17.03 0.55
N LYS A 98 -6.10 -16.69 -0.75
CA LYS A 98 -5.13 -17.07 -1.79
C LYS A 98 -4.58 -15.84 -2.51
N GLY A 99 -3.43 -16.03 -3.17
CA GLY A 99 -2.86 -15.04 -4.06
C GLY A 99 -3.50 -14.97 -5.42
N LEU A 100 -3.35 -13.83 -6.10
CA LEU A 100 -3.70 -13.74 -7.52
C LEU A 100 -3.00 -14.82 -8.34
N ALA A 101 -1.72 -15.07 -8.10
CA ALA A 101 -0.98 -16.10 -8.82
C ALA A 101 -1.58 -17.50 -8.62
N ASP A 102 -2.03 -17.80 -7.40
CA ASP A 102 -2.69 -19.07 -7.08
C ASP A 102 -4.09 -19.15 -7.72
N LEU A 103 -4.85 -18.06 -7.67
CA LEU A 103 -6.18 -17.95 -8.29
C LEU A 103 -6.11 -18.09 -9.82
N ILE A 104 -5.16 -17.43 -10.47
CA ILE A 104 -4.94 -17.56 -11.93
C ILE A 104 -4.55 -19.01 -12.26
N ARG A 105 -3.75 -19.65 -11.42
CA ARG A 105 -3.34 -21.03 -11.63
C ARG A 105 -4.49 -22.02 -11.50
N GLU A 106 -5.39 -21.79 -10.55
CA GLU A 106 -6.56 -22.63 -10.32
C GLU A 106 -7.59 -22.49 -11.45
N GLU A 107 -7.88 -21.27 -11.91
CA GLU A 107 -8.92 -21.00 -12.91
C GLU A 107 -8.41 -21.16 -14.37
N PHE A 108 -7.20 -20.66 -14.67
CA PHE A 108 -6.67 -20.60 -16.04
C PHE A 108 -5.51 -21.56 -16.29
N GLY A 109 -5.03 -22.26 -15.26
CA GLY A 109 -3.93 -23.22 -15.37
C GLY A 109 -2.54 -22.60 -15.43
N VAL A 110 -1.52 -23.47 -15.48
CA VAL A 110 -0.11 -23.09 -15.28
C VAL A 110 0.44 -22.21 -16.40
N ARG A 111 0.01 -22.42 -17.66
CA ARG A 111 0.52 -21.65 -18.82
C ARG A 111 0.24 -20.16 -18.69
N TRP A 112 -1.01 -19.80 -18.38
CA TRP A 112 -1.43 -18.41 -18.18
C TRP A 112 -0.83 -17.80 -16.91
N THR A 113 -0.65 -18.62 -15.88
CA THR A 113 0.07 -18.18 -14.66
C THR A 113 1.50 -17.78 -14.97
N VAL A 114 2.23 -18.55 -15.78
CA VAL A 114 3.62 -18.21 -16.15
C VAL A 114 3.66 -16.91 -16.94
N VAL A 115 2.75 -16.71 -17.90
CA VAL A 115 2.65 -15.45 -18.66
C VAL A 115 2.39 -14.26 -17.72
N ALA A 116 1.44 -14.40 -16.79
CA ALA A 116 1.13 -13.37 -15.80
C ALA A 116 2.33 -13.08 -14.89
N MET A 117 3.02 -14.11 -14.39
CA MET A 117 4.21 -13.97 -13.54
C MET A 117 5.40 -13.34 -14.28
N LEU A 118 5.57 -13.64 -15.58
CA LEU A 118 6.58 -12.98 -16.40
C LEU A 118 6.26 -11.49 -16.62
N ALA A 119 4.99 -11.17 -16.92
CA ALA A 119 4.56 -9.78 -17.03
C ALA A 119 4.78 -9.01 -15.71
N LEU A 120 4.48 -9.65 -14.57
CA LEU A 120 4.76 -9.12 -13.23
C LEU A 120 6.24 -8.85 -13.01
N LEU A 121 7.10 -9.78 -13.39
CA LEU A 121 8.56 -9.64 -13.25
C LEU A 121 9.08 -8.45 -14.06
N VAL A 122 8.62 -8.30 -15.31
CA VAL A 122 8.99 -7.17 -16.18
C VAL A 122 8.52 -5.84 -15.58
N ALA A 123 7.26 -5.77 -15.14
CA ALA A 123 6.69 -4.58 -14.52
C ALA A 123 7.47 -4.16 -13.27
N ASN A 124 7.76 -5.11 -12.36
CA ASN A 124 8.50 -4.85 -11.12
C ASN A 124 9.95 -4.48 -11.36
N THR A 125 10.57 -5.02 -12.41
CA THR A 125 11.91 -4.60 -12.84
C THR A 125 11.89 -3.14 -13.29
N GLY A 126 10.88 -2.73 -14.08
CA GLY A 126 10.70 -1.35 -14.49
C GLY A 126 10.52 -0.39 -13.31
N VAL A 127 9.67 -0.75 -12.34
CA VAL A 127 9.49 0.04 -11.09
C VAL A 127 10.82 0.13 -10.33
N THR A 128 11.54 -0.98 -10.17
CA THR A 128 12.82 -1.01 -9.46
C THR A 128 13.85 -0.10 -10.12
N ILE A 129 13.96 -0.13 -11.46
CA ILE A 129 14.84 0.78 -12.21
C ILE A 129 14.43 2.23 -11.96
N SER A 130 13.13 2.54 -12.03
CA SER A 130 12.60 3.88 -11.77
C SER A 130 12.93 4.39 -10.36
N GLU A 131 12.88 3.52 -9.35
CA GLU A 131 13.24 3.88 -7.97
C GLU A 131 14.72 4.25 -7.84
N PHE A 132 15.62 3.47 -8.44
CA PHE A 132 17.05 3.79 -8.43
C PHE A 132 17.37 5.07 -9.21
N LEU A 133 16.66 5.33 -10.31
CA LEU A 133 16.74 6.61 -11.01
C LEU A 133 16.25 7.77 -10.14
N GLY A 134 15.20 7.57 -9.35
CA GLY A 134 14.69 8.54 -8.38
C GLY A 134 15.72 8.89 -7.30
N ILE A 135 16.42 7.89 -6.76
CA ILE A 135 17.52 8.10 -5.81
C ILE A 135 18.65 8.91 -6.48
N ALA A 136 19.04 8.53 -7.69
CA ALA A 136 20.08 9.24 -8.45
C ALA A 136 19.71 10.71 -8.70
N ALA A 137 18.48 10.98 -9.14
CA ALA A 137 17.97 12.32 -9.39
C ALA A 137 17.93 13.16 -8.09
N SER A 138 17.50 12.56 -6.98
CA SER A 138 17.46 13.23 -5.68
C SER A 138 18.85 13.68 -5.23
N VAL A 139 19.86 12.83 -5.36
CA VAL A 139 21.26 13.16 -5.02
C VAL A 139 21.78 14.32 -5.86
N GLN A 140 21.48 14.35 -7.16
CA GLN A 140 21.90 15.43 -8.06
C GLN A 140 21.28 16.77 -7.67
N VAL A 141 20.00 16.78 -7.27
CA VAL A 141 19.31 17.98 -6.79
C VAL A 141 19.95 18.49 -5.48
N PHE A 142 20.24 17.59 -4.53
CA PHE A 142 20.89 17.98 -3.26
C PHE A 142 22.32 18.49 -3.45
N ALA A 143 23.08 17.91 -4.38
CA ALA A 143 24.44 18.31 -4.67
C ALA A 143 24.54 19.55 -5.59
N ASN A 144 23.40 20.07 -6.05
CA ASN A 144 23.28 21.18 -7.00
C ASN A 144 24.16 21.03 -8.26
N ASN A 145 24.44 19.78 -8.66
CA ASN A 145 25.35 19.44 -9.75
C ASN A 145 24.85 18.19 -10.49
N VAL A 146 24.69 18.30 -11.81
CA VAL A 146 24.19 17.23 -12.69
C VAL A 146 25.16 16.04 -12.76
N HIS A 147 26.48 16.30 -12.70
CA HIS A 147 27.53 15.28 -12.77
C HIS A 147 28.19 15.03 -11.41
N THR A 148 27.37 14.78 -10.40
CA THR A 148 27.89 14.52 -9.05
C THR A 148 28.41 13.07 -8.96
N PRO A 149 29.71 12.84 -8.66
CA PRO A 149 30.25 11.47 -8.53
C PRO A 149 29.63 10.67 -7.38
N TRP A 150 29.01 11.35 -6.41
CA TRP A 150 28.29 10.74 -5.29
C TRP A 150 27.16 9.81 -5.72
N VAL A 151 26.57 9.97 -6.91
CA VAL A 151 25.53 9.07 -7.43
C VAL A 151 26.07 7.62 -7.52
N TYR A 152 27.33 7.45 -7.93
CA TYR A 152 27.97 6.13 -8.04
C TYR A 152 28.21 5.45 -6.69
N VAL A 153 28.18 6.19 -5.58
CA VAL A 153 28.35 5.66 -4.23
C VAL A 153 26.99 5.42 -3.57
N VAL A 154 26.08 6.39 -3.66
CA VAL A 154 24.78 6.36 -2.98
C VAL A 154 23.85 5.31 -3.57
N VAL A 155 23.77 5.18 -4.90
CA VAL A 155 22.85 4.23 -5.54
C VAL A 155 23.17 2.77 -5.15
N PRO A 156 24.43 2.29 -5.26
CA PRO A 156 24.77 0.94 -4.79
C PRO A 156 24.61 0.76 -3.27
N ALA A 157 24.94 1.77 -2.47
CA ALA A 157 24.77 1.72 -1.02
C ALA A 157 23.30 1.55 -0.62
N CYS A 158 22.39 2.29 -1.26
CA CYS A 158 20.95 2.13 -1.09
C CYS A 158 20.48 0.75 -1.55
N GLY A 159 21.01 0.22 -2.66
CA GLY A 159 20.71 -1.13 -3.13
C GLY A 159 21.09 -2.21 -2.11
N ILE A 160 22.29 -2.12 -1.52
CA ILE A 160 22.74 -3.02 -0.46
C ILE A 160 21.86 -2.89 0.80
N ALA A 161 21.49 -1.66 1.17
CA ALA A 161 20.62 -1.42 2.32
C ALA A 161 19.22 -2.03 2.13
N VAL A 162 18.62 -1.87 0.94
CA VAL A 162 17.34 -2.48 0.59
C VAL A 162 17.47 -4.01 0.59
N TRP A 163 18.49 -4.55 -0.06
CA TRP A 163 18.75 -6.00 -0.08
C TRP A 163 18.88 -6.59 1.34
N TRP A 164 19.63 -5.91 2.21
CA TRP A 164 19.77 -6.30 3.61
C TRP A 164 18.43 -6.24 4.37
N LEU A 165 17.64 -5.19 4.13
CA LEU A 165 16.32 -5.02 4.73
C LEU A 165 15.35 -6.11 4.27
N VAL A 166 15.40 -6.55 3.01
CA VAL A 166 14.55 -7.65 2.53
C VAL A 166 14.95 -8.99 3.16
N ILE A 167 16.24 -9.30 3.29
CA ILE A 167 16.70 -10.60 3.83
C ILE A 167 16.57 -10.68 5.35
N LYS A 168 16.96 -9.62 6.08
CA LYS A 168 17.04 -9.63 7.56
C LYS A 168 15.94 -8.82 8.25
N GLY A 169 15.11 -8.12 7.49
CA GLY A 169 14.03 -7.29 8.01
C GLY A 169 12.93 -8.14 8.64
N SER A 170 12.60 -7.85 9.89
CA SER A 170 11.34 -8.32 10.47
C SER A 170 10.21 -7.46 9.90
N TYR A 171 9.09 -8.08 9.54
CA TYR A 171 7.89 -7.44 9.01
C TYR A 171 7.50 -6.15 9.77
N ARG A 172 7.46 -6.21 11.11
CA ARG A 172 7.12 -5.05 11.96
C ARG A 172 8.11 -3.89 11.85
N ARG A 173 9.39 -4.17 11.56
CA ARG A 173 10.41 -3.15 11.36
C ARG A 173 10.25 -2.50 9.99
N VAL A 174 10.03 -3.32 8.96
CA VAL A 174 9.78 -2.85 7.60
C VAL A 174 8.55 -1.94 7.58
N GLU A 175 7.43 -2.39 8.15
CA GLU A 175 6.18 -1.62 8.24
C GLU A 175 6.40 -0.21 8.83
N LYS A 176 7.12 -0.13 9.96
CA LYS A 176 7.40 1.16 10.63
C LYS A 176 8.30 2.05 9.79
N ILE A 177 9.29 1.49 9.09
CA ILE A 177 10.18 2.25 8.20
C ILE A 177 9.36 2.85 7.05
N PHE A 178 8.50 2.05 6.41
CA PHE A 178 7.62 2.53 5.35
C PHE A 178 6.66 3.63 5.83
N LEU A 179 6.06 3.45 7.00
CA LEU A 179 5.21 4.49 7.62
C LEU A 179 5.99 5.76 7.92
N PHE A 180 7.20 5.65 8.46
CA PHE A 180 8.05 6.81 8.72
C PHE A 180 8.44 7.54 7.43
N MET A 181 8.83 6.80 6.38
CA MET A 181 9.14 7.37 5.07
C MET A 181 7.92 8.06 4.44
N SER A 182 6.71 7.53 4.66
CA SER A 182 5.47 8.15 4.17
C SER A 182 5.21 9.54 4.75
N LEU A 183 5.76 9.86 5.94
CA LEU A 183 5.68 11.21 6.51
C LEU A 183 6.39 12.24 5.63
N GLY A 184 7.36 11.83 4.81
CA GLY A 184 8.01 12.69 3.82
C GLY A 184 7.02 13.29 2.81
N PHE A 185 5.94 12.57 2.46
CA PHE A 185 4.91 13.11 1.57
C PHE A 185 4.13 14.27 2.18
N LEU A 186 4.14 14.42 3.50
CA LEU A 186 3.54 15.59 4.14
C LEU A 186 4.26 16.89 3.75
N ALA A 187 5.50 16.83 3.26
CA ALA A 187 6.23 17.99 2.74
C ALA A 187 5.58 18.59 1.48
N TYR A 188 4.74 17.82 0.74
CA TYR A 188 3.99 18.37 -0.38
C TYR A 188 2.91 19.37 0.06
N ILE A 189 2.41 19.28 1.31
CA ILE A 189 1.40 20.20 1.83
C ILE A 189 1.95 21.64 1.90
N PRO A 190 3.04 21.94 2.63
CA PRO A 190 3.61 23.28 2.64
C PRO A 190 4.12 23.70 1.25
N ALA A 191 4.64 22.77 0.44
CA ALA A 191 5.03 23.07 -0.94
C ALA A 191 3.85 23.54 -1.81
N ALA A 192 2.66 22.96 -1.62
CA ALA A 192 1.44 23.35 -2.32
C ALA A 192 0.94 24.75 -1.90
N PHE A 193 1.15 25.17 -0.66
CA PHE A 193 0.84 26.53 -0.22
C PHE A 193 1.89 27.54 -0.67
N ALA A 194 3.17 27.17 -0.63
CA ALA A 194 4.29 28.00 -1.05
C ALA A 194 4.30 28.31 -2.55
N SER A 195 3.66 27.47 -3.38
CA SER A 195 3.53 27.70 -4.82
C SER A 195 2.48 28.76 -5.19
N HIS A 196 1.76 29.33 -4.21
CA HIS A 196 0.71 30.33 -4.41
C HIS A 196 -0.25 30.01 -5.57
N PRO A 197 -0.91 28.83 -5.57
CA PRO A 197 -1.75 28.41 -6.68
C PRO A 197 -3.03 29.25 -6.75
N ASN A 198 -3.54 29.46 -7.96
CA ASN A 198 -4.85 30.05 -8.15
C ASN A 198 -5.93 29.00 -7.84
N TRP A 199 -6.43 29.00 -6.61
CA TRP A 199 -7.44 28.04 -6.13
C TRP A 199 -8.74 28.05 -6.95
N GLY A 200 -9.10 29.19 -7.56
CA GLY A 200 -10.25 29.28 -8.45
C GLY A 200 -10.05 28.46 -9.73
N ALA A 201 -8.87 28.56 -10.34
CA ALA A 201 -8.50 27.75 -11.51
C ALA A 201 -8.40 26.25 -11.15
N VAL A 202 -7.83 25.92 -9.99
CA VAL A 202 -7.74 24.53 -9.50
C VAL A 202 -9.14 23.92 -9.35
N GLY A 203 -10.07 24.62 -8.68
CA GLY A 203 -11.44 24.12 -8.51
C GLY A 203 -12.17 23.93 -9.85
N HIS A 204 -12.01 24.87 -10.77
CA HIS A 204 -12.61 24.79 -12.10
C HIS A 204 -12.08 23.61 -12.92
N SER A 205 -10.76 23.38 -12.90
CA SER A 205 -10.11 22.28 -13.63
C SER A 205 -10.27 20.89 -12.99
N ILE A 206 -10.74 20.81 -11.74
CA ILE A 206 -11.17 19.54 -11.12
C ILE A 206 -12.54 19.10 -11.67
N ILE A 207 -13.45 20.06 -11.89
CA ILE A 207 -14.85 19.78 -12.23
C ILE A 207 -15.03 19.69 -13.75
N LEU A 208 -14.37 20.55 -14.52
CA LEU A 208 -14.57 20.62 -15.96
C LEU A 208 -13.53 19.78 -16.70
N PRO A 209 -13.95 18.69 -17.39
CA PRO A 209 -13.04 17.89 -18.17
C PRO A 209 -12.66 18.64 -19.46
N THR A 210 -11.49 19.27 -19.46
CA THR A 210 -10.90 19.78 -20.69
C THR A 210 -10.28 18.62 -21.47
N LEU A 211 -10.95 18.19 -22.54
CA LEU A 211 -10.48 17.15 -23.44
C LEU A 211 -9.41 17.72 -24.39
N LEU A 212 -8.16 17.77 -23.94
CA LEU A 212 -7.05 17.96 -24.88
C LEU A 212 -6.87 16.67 -25.68
N LEU A 213 -6.98 16.76 -27.01
CA LEU A 213 -6.73 15.66 -27.97
C LEU A 213 -5.36 14.97 -27.75
N VAL A 214 -4.41 15.68 -27.12
CA VAL A 214 -3.08 15.19 -26.71
C VAL A 214 -3.13 14.17 -25.55
N MET A 215 -4.14 14.23 -24.66
CA MET A 215 -4.33 13.27 -23.54
C MET A 215 -4.63 11.86 -24.04
N LEU A 216 -5.33 11.73 -25.17
CA LEU A 216 -5.67 10.44 -25.78
C LEU A 216 -4.47 9.75 -26.43
N ILE A 217 -3.53 10.52 -27.00
CA ILE A 217 -2.45 9.99 -27.84
C ILE A 217 -1.19 9.65 -27.02
N TYR A 218 -0.85 10.43 -25.99
CA TYR A 218 0.40 10.26 -25.23
C TYR A 218 0.22 9.72 -23.80
N TRP A 219 -0.94 9.94 -23.18
CA TRP A 219 -1.13 9.69 -21.75
C TRP A 219 -1.91 8.40 -21.47
N LEU A 220 -2.82 8.00 -22.37
CA LEU A 220 -3.77 6.92 -22.12
C LEU A 220 -3.19 5.49 -22.20
N PRO A 221 -2.17 5.14 -23.02
CA PRO A 221 -1.78 3.74 -23.14
C PRO A 221 -0.53 3.27 -22.38
N TRP A 222 0.49 4.10 -22.13
CA TRP A 222 1.82 3.52 -21.79
C TRP A 222 2.38 3.88 -20.41
N PRO A 223 2.75 5.13 -20.06
CA PRO A 223 3.38 5.37 -18.76
C PRO A 223 2.39 5.22 -17.61
N TRP A 224 1.20 5.82 -17.77
CA TRP A 224 0.14 5.76 -16.77
C TRP A 224 -0.45 4.34 -16.62
N LEU A 225 -0.74 3.67 -17.73
CA LEU A 225 -1.24 2.30 -17.70
C LEU A 225 -0.17 1.32 -17.20
N ALA A 226 1.10 1.44 -17.60
CA ALA A 226 2.15 0.55 -17.09
C ALA A 226 2.35 0.71 -15.59
N GLN A 227 2.31 1.94 -15.07
CA GLN A 227 2.48 2.22 -13.65
C GLN A 227 1.26 1.80 -12.83
N ARG A 228 0.04 2.01 -13.36
CA ARG A 228 -1.21 1.55 -12.71
C ARG A 228 -1.37 0.04 -12.81
N LEU A 229 -1.05 -0.58 -13.94
CA LEU A 229 -1.01 -2.03 -14.11
C LEU A 229 0.02 -2.63 -13.17
N ALA A 230 1.23 -2.06 -13.05
CA ALA A 230 2.23 -2.51 -12.10
C ALA A 230 1.72 -2.40 -10.65
N HIS A 231 0.99 -1.33 -10.30
CA HIS A 231 0.40 -1.17 -8.98
C HIS A 231 -0.75 -2.15 -8.70
N ILE A 232 -1.65 -2.35 -9.66
CA ILE A 232 -2.73 -3.33 -9.60
C ILE A 232 -2.16 -4.75 -9.49
N CYS A 233 -1.18 -5.07 -10.32
CA CYS A 233 -0.39 -6.29 -10.29
C CYS A 233 0.28 -6.53 -8.93
N ASN A 234 0.92 -5.52 -8.34
CA ASN A 234 1.57 -5.63 -7.03
C ASN A 234 0.56 -5.75 -5.88
N SER A 235 -0.57 -5.04 -5.98
CA SER A 235 -1.68 -5.13 -5.04
C SER A 235 -2.35 -6.51 -5.08
N LEU A 236 -2.42 -7.13 -6.26
CA LEU A 236 -2.98 -8.46 -6.47
C LEU A 236 -2.00 -9.60 -6.10
N CYS A 237 -0.69 -9.42 -6.31
CA CYS A 237 0.33 -10.45 -6.11
C CYS A 237 0.93 -10.48 -4.68
N SER A 238 0.53 -9.58 -3.78
CA SER A 238 0.98 -9.56 -2.38
C SER A 238 -0.10 -10.01 -1.38
N PRO A 239 -0.75 -11.17 -1.60
CA PRO A 239 -1.83 -11.64 -0.73
C PRO A 239 -1.33 -11.92 0.68
N GLN A 240 -0.04 -12.23 0.89
CA GLN A 240 0.47 -12.57 2.22
C GLN A 240 0.44 -11.37 3.17
N TRP A 241 0.53 -10.13 2.65
CA TRP A 241 0.36 -8.91 3.44
C TRP A 241 -1.12 -8.63 3.72
N GLN A 242 -1.98 -8.73 2.71
CA GLN A 242 -3.42 -8.49 2.88
C GLN A 242 -4.10 -9.56 3.75
N ILE A 243 -3.77 -10.84 3.56
CA ILE A 243 -4.26 -11.98 4.35
C ILE A 243 -3.74 -11.92 5.80
N LYS A 244 -2.54 -11.38 6.06
CA LYS A 244 -2.04 -11.21 7.44
C LYS A 244 -2.55 -9.93 8.12
N ALA A 245 -2.76 -8.86 7.36
CA ALA A 245 -3.34 -7.61 7.85
C ALA A 245 -4.85 -7.77 8.15
N PHE A 246 -5.53 -8.56 7.33
CA PHE A 246 -6.93 -8.95 7.47
C PHE A 246 -7.00 -10.49 7.49
N PRO A 247 -6.68 -11.13 8.63
CA PRO A 247 -6.84 -12.58 8.76
C PRO A 247 -8.26 -12.97 8.37
N PRO A 248 -8.47 -14.13 7.73
CA PRO A 248 -9.80 -14.57 7.34
C PRO A 248 -10.67 -14.57 8.58
N VAL A 249 -11.53 -13.57 8.69
CA VAL A 249 -12.52 -13.54 9.75
C VAL A 249 -13.50 -14.62 9.33
N ASN A 250 -13.60 -15.67 10.14
CA ASN A 250 -14.58 -16.74 9.97
C ASN A 250 -15.98 -16.18 10.27
N ILE A 251 -16.41 -15.23 9.46
CA ILE A 251 -17.75 -14.66 9.48
C ILE A 251 -18.58 -15.65 8.67
N PRO A 252 -19.57 -16.33 9.29
CA PRO A 252 -20.44 -17.23 8.56
C PRO A 252 -21.05 -16.48 7.37
N MET A 253 -20.98 -17.07 6.17
CA MET A 253 -21.39 -16.52 4.87
C MET A 253 -22.75 -15.78 4.90
N LYS A 254 -23.65 -16.17 5.82
CA LYS A 254 -24.95 -15.55 6.06
C LYS A 254 -24.89 -14.07 6.42
N ASN A 255 -23.84 -13.60 7.10
CA ASN A 255 -23.71 -12.19 7.50
C ASN A 255 -23.10 -11.30 6.40
N TRP A 256 -22.40 -11.90 5.42
CA TRP A 256 -21.84 -11.15 4.29
C TRP A 256 -22.90 -10.80 3.25
N MET A 257 -23.81 -11.75 2.96
CA MET A 257 -24.95 -11.48 2.08
C MET A 257 -25.81 -10.32 2.62
N SER A 258 -26.07 -10.26 3.94
CA SER A 258 -26.82 -9.15 4.53
C SER A 258 -26.11 -7.78 4.42
N ILE A 259 -24.78 -7.74 4.46
CA ILE A 259 -24.01 -6.48 4.34
C ILE A 259 -23.94 -6.02 2.88
N VAL A 260 -23.83 -6.95 1.93
CA VAL A 260 -23.86 -6.64 0.50
C VAL A 260 -25.28 -6.25 0.03
N GLU A 261 -26.32 -6.90 0.55
CA GLU A 261 -27.73 -6.50 0.30
C GLU A 261 -28.09 -5.15 0.91
N LEU A 262 -27.47 -4.77 2.03
CA LEU A 262 -27.62 -3.43 2.61
C LEU A 262 -26.92 -2.36 1.76
N SER A 263 -25.85 -2.70 1.04
CA SER A 263 -25.13 -1.79 0.14
C SER A 263 -25.74 -1.69 -1.25
N SER A 264 -26.55 -2.67 -1.70
CA SER A 264 -27.22 -2.62 -3.01
C SER A 264 -28.63 -2.01 -2.96
N ARG A 265 -29.09 -1.61 -1.77
CA ARG A 265 -30.42 -1.00 -1.55
C ARG A 265 -30.36 0.48 -1.15
N SER A 266 -29.18 1.12 -1.23
CA SER A 266 -28.98 2.57 -1.10
C SER A 266 -28.43 3.14 -2.40
#